data_AF-A0A934BWL1-F1
#
_entry.id   AF-A0A934BWL1-F1
#
_cell.length_a   1.000
_cell.length_b   1.000
_cell.length_c   1.000
_cell.angle_alpha   90.00
_cell.angle_beta   90.00
_cell.angle_gamma   90.00
#
_symmetry.space_group_name_H-M   'P 1'
#
loop_
_entity.id
_entity.type
_entity.pdbx_description
1 polymer ?
#
loop_
_entity_poly.entity_id
_entity_poly.type
_entity_poly.pdbx_seq_one_letter_code
_entity_poly.pdbx_strand_id
1 'polypeptide(L)'
;MNLPHIAIALLATQTFVHVPGPNPILTCGTPGAWDESVIETCDAFKEGGTYYLFYHGVPKDKARWGPGGYRLGLAAAAHPLGPWKKLGDRPVLEVGPAGSWDDHHVACAMIVKEAPGRFIMWYSGYNRAEQAKPKPARHISKWDIGLAFASKPEGPWTKYDQNPILRDFGYVGGVVKRNGRFFLYTEHPIGSTAPDYGPISVATADKPEGPWTVWKDNPALPPSERGAWDDGGCSEAEVFWRDGQFHLFYGGAKEYQPRMKTRESIGYATSRDGFRFMRHAANPVAPRESQPNAAAFAEVHTLVESPFIYAFHTLRYIDPAHVPRAKGRTSVLEDIGVQVLATRRPFTLPMPVMTLESLAASTATELGDCPPICLGNIARVSLSIECKFSTAARKGLTLRVRGSNDGLAYDSTDILTCDLDCLPGGISRKSVELKTKPPFIKVLVENRDEREPTCQIKVTATLGG
;
A
#
# COMPACT_ATOMS: atom_id res chain seq x y z
N MET A 1 -19.24 15.18 36.65
CA MET A 1 -19.61 15.66 35.30
C MET A 1 -19.35 14.51 34.34
N ASN A 2 -20.41 13.76 34.01
CA ASN A 2 -20.35 12.59 33.13
C ASN A 2 -20.19 13.06 31.68
N LEU A 3 -19.12 12.63 31.01
CA LEU A 3 -19.02 12.63 29.55
C LEU A 3 -19.60 11.30 29.06
N PRO A 4 -20.84 11.24 28.52
CA PRO A 4 -21.41 9.97 28.12
C PRO A 4 -21.13 9.71 26.63
N HIS A 5 -20.56 8.53 26.36
CA HIS A 5 -20.99 7.60 25.32
C HIS A 5 -21.04 7.98 23.81
N ILE A 6 -20.68 9.19 23.37
CA ILE A 6 -20.82 9.61 21.96
C ILE A 6 -19.73 9.06 21.00
N ALA A 7 -18.65 8.43 21.51
CA ALA A 7 -17.54 8.00 20.65
C ALA A 7 -17.60 6.54 20.13
N ILE A 8 -18.63 5.74 20.46
CA ILE A 8 -18.58 4.27 20.35
C ILE A 8 -19.18 3.70 19.03
N ALA A 9 -19.34 4.50 17.97
CA ALA A 9 -19.93 4.00 16.71
C ALA A 9 -19.38 4.62 15.41
N LEU A 10 -18.20 5.26 15.42
CA LEU A 10 -17.84 6.17 14.31
C LEU A 10 -17.46 5.45 13.00
N LEU A 11 -16.56 4.47 12.99
CA LEU A 11 -16.04 3.92 11.73
C LEU A 11 -17.04 3.02 10.95
N ALA A 12 -17.92 2.30 11.64
CA ALA A 12 -18.81 1.30 11.01
C ALA A 12 -20.04 1.91 10.32
N THR A 13 -20.43 3.12 10.70
CA THR A 13 -21.62 3.82 10.17
C THR A 13 -21.26 5.03 9.31
N GLN A 14 -19.97 5.29 9.08
CA GLN A 14 -19.50 6.47 8.37
C GLN A 14 -19.42 6.23 6.87
N THR A 15 -19.92 7.18 6.10
CA THR A 15 -19.56 7.30 4.69
C THR A 15 -18.14 7.87 4.59
N PHE A 16 -17.23 7.08 4.04
CA PHE A 16 -15.87 7.54 3.79
C PHE A 16 -15.85 8.57 2.66
N VAL A 17 -15.04 9.62 2.82
CA VAL A 17 -14.63 10.45 1.69
C VAL A 17 -13.34 9.86 1.14
N HIS A 18 -13.42 9.25 -0.04
CA HIS A 18 -12.28 8.68 -0.72
C HIS A 18 -11.44 9.76 -1.40
N VAL A 19 -10.16 9.79 -1.07
CA VAL A 19 -9.12 10.60 -1.68
C VAL A 19 -8.02 9.67 -2.18
N PRO A 20 -7.85 9.50 -3.50
CA PRO A 20 -6.73 8.75 -4.05
C PRO A 20 -5.38 9.31 -3.57
N GLY A 21 -4.45 8.41 -3.23
CA GLY A 21 -3.11 8.79 -2.81
C GLY A 21 -2.21 9.25 -3.97
N PRO A 22 -0.97 9.68 -3.67
CA PRO A 22 0.01 10.10 -4.67
C PRO A 22 0.65 8.86 -5.34
N ASN A 23 -0.17 8.07 -6.03
CA ASN A 23 0.21 6.76 -6.52
C ASN A 23 1.10 6.78 -7.78
N PRO A 24 2.05 5.84 -7.91
CA PRO A 24 2.47 4.85 -6.90
C PRO A 24 3.36 5.49 -5.81
N ILE A 25 3.36 4.90 -4.61
CA ILE A 25 4.16 5.37 -3.47
C ILE A 25 5.44 4.57 -3.23
N LEU A 26 5.52 3.35 -3.77
CA LEU A 26 6.74 2.54 -3.80
C LEU A 26 6.77 1.73 -5.08
N THR A 27 7.95 1.57 -5.68
CA THR A 27 8.13 0.86 -6.94
C THR A 27 9.19 -0.23 -6.85
N CYS A 28 9.24 -1.12 -7.85
CA CYS A 28 10.31 -2.14 -7.97
C CYS A 28 11.72 -1.53 -7.86
N GLY A 29 12.68 -2.32 -7.40
CA GLY A 29 14.08 -1.89 -7.31
C GLY A 29 14.69 -1.54 -8.67
N THR A 30 15.79 -0.78 -8.63
CA THR A 30 16.62 -0.51 -9.79
C THR A 30 17.24 -1.81 -10.34
N PRO A 31 17.71 -1.84 -11.60
CA PRO A 31 18.35 -3.03 -12.16
C PRO A 31 19.43 -3.63 -11.25
N GLY A 32 19.36 -4.94 -11.01
CA GLY A 32 20.26 -5.70 -10.13
C GLY A 32 19.86 -5.73 -8.65
N ALA A 33 18.83 -4.99 -8.23
CA ALA A 33 18.25 -5.09 -6.89
C ALA A 33 17.49 -6.41 -6.72
N TRP A 34 17.38 -6.88 -5.47
CA TRP A 34 16.70 -8.14 -5.16
C TRP A 34 15.18 -8.09 -5.41
N ASP A 35 14.58 -6.90 -5.54
CA ASP A 35 13.15 -6.67 -5.73
C ASP A 35 12.85 -5.95 -7.07
N GLU A 36 13.70 -6.17 -8.08
CA GLU A 36 13.60 -5.49 -9.36
C GLU A 36 12.44 -5.99 -10.26
N SER A 37 11.94 -7.22 -10.04
CA SER A 37 10.97 -7.85 -10.95
C SER A 37 9.51 -7.59 -10.61
N VAL A 38 9.15 -7.74 -9.34
CA VAL A 38 7.79 -7.63 -8.78
C VAL A 38 7.91 -7.03 -7.39
N ILE A 39 6.91 -6.22 -6.99
CA ILE A 39 6.73 -5.73 -5.62
C ILE A 39 5.24 -5.77 -5.27
N GLU A 40 4.94 -6.24 -4.07
CA GLU A 40 3.58 -6.49 -3.59
C GLU A 40 3.49 -6.12 -2.09
N THR A 41 2.31 -5.69 -1.66
CA THR A 41 2.10 -4.97 -0.40
C THR A 41 2.00 -5.92 0.78
N CYS A 42 2.51 -5.50 1.93
CA CYS A 42 2.28 -6.15 3.22
C CYS A 42 1.93 -5.07 4.25
N ASP A 43 2.07 -5.42 5.53
CA ASP A 43 1.70 -4.56 6.65
C ASP A 43 2.44 -3.21 6.72
N ALA A 44 1.72 -2.19 7.19
CA ALA A 44 2.21 -0.83 7.35
C ALA A 44 1.81 -0.27 8.72
N PHE A 45 2.79 0.19 9.48
CA PHE A 45 2.56 0.72 10.84
C PHE A 45 3.50 1.88 11.16
N LYS A 46 3.20 2.59 12.25
CA LYS A 46 4.03 3.67 12.77
C LYS A 46 4.73 3.25 14.05
N GLU A 47 6.04 3.49 14.12
CA GLU A 47 6.87 3.23 15.30
C GLU A 47 7.89 4.36 15.47
N GLY A 48 7.99 4.92 16.67
CA GLY A 48 9.00 5.95 16.98
C GLY A 48 8.93 7.22 16.12
N GLY A 49 7.76 7.55 15.54
CA GLY A 49 7.59 8.69 14.63
C GLY A 49 7.91 8.39 13.16
N THR A 50 8.42 7.20 12.87
CA THR A 50 8.67 6.69 11.52
C THR A 50 7.49 5.81 11.08
N TYR A 51 7.09 5.93 9.83
CA TYR A 51 6.15 5.00 9.18
C TYR A 51 6.97 3.92 8.50
N TYR A 52 6.60 2.67 8.71
CA TYR A 52 7.20 1.48 8.11
C TYR A 52 6.19 0.80 7.21
N LEU A 53 6.65 0.29 6.07
CA LEU A 53 5.87 -0.47 5.10
C LEU A 53 6.68 -1.71 4.76
N PHE A 54 6.20 -2.87 5.20
CA PHE A 54 6.69 -4.14 4.71
C PHE A 54 6.12 -4.39 3.32
N TYR A 55 6.91 -5.07 2.50
CA TYR A 55 6.50 -5.49 1.17
C TYR A 55 7.20 -6.79 0.84
N HIS A 56 6.74 -7.53 -0.15
CA HIS A 56 7.54 -8.60 -0.73
C HIS A 56 7.89 -8.31 -2.18
N GLY A 57 9.01 -8.87 -2.62
CA GLY A 57 9.51 -8.66 -3.97
C GLY A 57 10.24 -9.86 -4.54
N VAL A 58 10.47 -9.82 -5.85
CA VAL A 58 11.09 -10.93 -6.60
C VAL A 58 12.37 -10.46 -7.31
N PRO A 59 13.49 -11.19 -7.14
CA PRO A 59 14.73 -10.89 -7.86
C PRO A 59 14.64 -11.38 -9.31
N LYS A 60 15.28 -10.65 -10.24
CA LYS A 60 15.43 -11.12 -11.62
C LYS A 60 16.68 -11.99 -11.76
N ASP A 61 17.79 -11.58 -11.15
CA ASP A 61 19.06 -12.30 -11.19
C ASP A 61 19.02 -13.57 -10.34
N LYS A 62 18.67 -14.68 -10.99
CA LYS A 62 18.62 -16.01 -10.37
C LYS A 62 19.99 -16.58 -10.01
N ALA A 63 21.07 -16.11 -10.66
CA ALA A 63 22.41 -16.58 -10.35
C ALA A 63 22.89 -15.99 -9.02
N ARG A 64 22.59 -14.72 -8.79
CA ARG A 64 22.91 -14.02 -7.54
C ARG A 64 22.01 -14.40 -6.37
N TRP A 65 20.70 -14.46 -6.60
CA TRP A 65 19.71 -14.60 -5.52
C TRP A 65 19.11 -16.00 -5.39
N GLY A 66 19.55 -16.95 -6.23
CA GLY A 66 18.93 -18.26 -6.34
C GLY A 66 17.64 -18.24 -7.16
N PRO A 67 16.97 -19.40 -7.34
CA PRO A 67 15.78 -19.45 -8.18
C PRO A 67 14.69 -18.59 -7.54
N GLY A 68 14.09 -17.70 -8.35
CA GLY A 68 13.20 -16.61 -7.94
C GLY A 68 12.06 -17.01 -6.98
N GLY A 69 11.36 -16.01 -6.47
CA GLY A 69 10.32 -16.17 -5.46
C GLY A 69 10.31 -14.97 -4.51
N TYR A 70 9.27 -14.89 -3.69
CA TYR A 70 9.04 -13.75 -2.82
C TYR A 70 9.96 -13.77 -1.61
N ARG A 71 10.45 -12.58 -1.24
CA ARG A 71 11.21 -12.29 -0.02
C ARG A 71 10.68 -10.98 0.55
N LEU A 72 10.83 -10.76 1.84
CA LEU A 72 10.30 -9.56 2.49
C LEU A 72 11.32 -8.43 2.52
N GLY A 73 10.89 -7.24 2.10
CA GLY A 73 11.60 -5.98 2.21
C GLY A 73 10.92 -5.04 3.20
N LEU A 74 11.59 -3.92 3.46
CA LEU A 74 11.10 -2.86 4.34
C LEU A 74 11.36 -1.51 3.70
N ALA A 75 10.38 -0.62 3.76
CA ALA A 75 10.53 0.79 3.46
C ALA A 75 10.12 1.65 4.65
N ALA A 76 10.63 2.88 4.70
CA ALA A 76 10.28 3.85 5.72
C ALA A 76 9.98 5.24 5.13
N ALA A 77 9.12 5.98 5.82
CA ALA A 77 8.75 7.35 5.46
C ALA A 77 8.51 8.20 6.72
N ALA A 78 8.57 9.52 6.55
CA ALA A 78 8.18 10.49 7.59
C ALA A 78 6.68 10.80 7.59
N HIS A 79 5.94 10.36 6.57
CA HIS A 79 4.52 10.58 6.38
C HIS A 79 3.91 9.33 5.69
N PRO A 80 2.65 8.94 5.98
CA PRO A 80 2.07 7.71 5.43
C PRO A 80 1.87 7.75 3.90
N LEU A 81 1.82 8.95 3.33
CA LEU A 81 1.78 9.15 1.88
C LEU A 81 3.18 9.24 1.23
N GLY A 82 4.24 8.92 1.98
CA GLY A 82 5.62 8.98 1.51
C GLY A 82 6.24 10.39 1.61
N PRO A 83 7.35 10.63 0.89
CA PRO A 83 8.05 9.67 0.05
C PRO A 83 8.60 8.49 0.86
N TRP A 84 8.45 7.28 0.32
CA TRP A 84 8.96 6.06 0.94
C TRP A 84 10.37 5.73 0.46
N LYS A 85 11.24 5.34 1.37
CA LYS A 85 12.60 4.90 1.09
C LYS A 85 12.78 3.45 1.51
N LYS A 86 13.19 2.60 0.58
CA LYS A 86 13.59 1.21 0.88
C LYS A 86 14.78 1.19 1.85
N LEU A 87 14.73 0.30 2.82
CA LEU A 87 15.76 0.13 3.84
C LEU A 87 16.62 -1.09 3.52
N GLY A 88 17.93 -0.88 3.41
CA GLY A 88 18.90 -1.92 3.08
C GLY A 88 18.93 -2.27 1.59
N ASP A 89 19.93 -3.09 1.22
CA ASP A 89 20.14 -3.64 -0.12
C ASP A 89 19.77 -5.14 -0.21
N ARG A 90 19.20 -5.68 0.88
CA ARG A 90 18.81 -7.08 1.05
C ARG A 90 17.42 -7.18 1.67
N PRO A 91 16.72 -8.31 1.48
CA PRO A 91 15.51 -8.62 2.21
C PRO A 91 15.73 -8.61 3.73
N VAL A 92 14.71 -8.17 4.46
CA VAL A 92 14.65 -8.28 5.93
C VAL A 92 14.28 -9.70 6.38
N LEU A 93 13.64 -10.49 5.49
CA LEU A 93 13.45 -11.93 5.69
C LEU A 93 13.64 -12.68 4.36
N GLU A 94 14.57 -13.64 4.37
CA GLU A 94 14.91 -14.49 3.23
C GLU A 94 14.06 -15.77 3.18
N VAL A 95 14.07 -16.44 2.01
CA VAL A 95 13.52 -17.81 1.87
C VAL A 95 14.26 -18.79 2.77
N GLY A 96 13.60 -19.89 3.14
CA GLY A 96 14.22 -20.95 3.92
C GLY A 96 15.28 -21.75 3.15
N PRO A 97 16.07 -22.59 3.86
CA PRO A 97 17.01 -23.52 3.22
C PRO A 97 16.30 -24.44 2.22
N ALA A 98 17.01 -24.91 1.19
CA ALA A 98 16.44 -25.81 0.18
C ALA A 98 15.77 -27.04 0.83
N GLY A 99 14.56 -27.36 0.39
CA GLY A 99 13.72 -28.44 0.92
C GLY A 99 12.87 -28.05 2.14
N SER A 100 13.07 -26.86 2.72
CA SER A 100 12.21 -26.36 3.79
C SER A 100 10.84 -25.90 3.25
N TRP A 101 9.90 -25.73 4.17
CA TRP A 101 8.49 -25.42 3.86
C TRP A 101 8.28 -24.04 3.20
N ASP A 102 9.25 -23.13 3.33
CA ASP A 102 9.26 -21.78 2.77
C ASP A 102 10.52 -21.52 1.89
N ASP A 103 11.04 -22.56 1.24
CA ASP A 103 12.24 -22.50 0.39
C ASP A 103 12.01 -21.89 -1.01
N HIS A 104 10.76 -21.53 -1.33
CA HIS A 104 10.40 -20.86 -2.58
C HIS A 104 9.89 -19.44 -2.39
N HIS A 105 8.92 -19.23 -1.50
CA HIS A 105 8.35 -17.91 -1.23
C HIS A 105 8.24 -17.66 0.27
N VAL A 106 8.50 -16.42 0.65
CA VAL A 106 8.21 -15.78 1.94
C VAL A 106 7.49 -14.47 1.62
N ALA A 107 6.19 -14.41 1.91
CA ALA A 107 5.28 -13.37 1.44
C ALA A 107 4.21 -13.03 2.48
N CYS A 108 3.36 -12.04 2.17
CA CYS A 108 2.15 -11.65 2.90
C CYS A 108 2.41 -11.53 4.41
N ALA A 109 3.19 -10.53 4.83
CA ALA A 109 3.62 -10.41 6.22
C ALA A 109 2.69 -9.49 7.03
N MET A 110 2.37 -9.92 8.25
CA MET A 110 1.69 -9.11 9.27
C MET A 110 2.56 -8.95 10.50
N ILE A 111 2.79 -7.71 10.94
CA ILE A 111 3.67 -7.40 12.07
C ILE A 111 2.84 -6.91 13.25
N VAL A 112 3.06 -7.51 14.41
CA VAL A 112 2.49 -7.04 15.68
C VAL A 112 3.61 -6.70 16.64
N LYS A 113 3.60 -5.46 17.15
CA LYS A 113 4.40 -5.08 18.30
C LYS A 113 3.72 -5.57 19.57
N GLU A 114 4.24 -6.63 20.18
CA GLU A 114 3.68 -7.18 21.41
C GLU A 114 4.06 -6.37 22.66
N ALA A 115 5.29 -5.85 22.68
CA ALA A 115 5.83 -5.03 23.76
C ALA A 115 6.97 -4.13 23.21
N PRO A 116 7.43 -3.11 23.96
CA PRO A 116 8.66 -2.40 23.61
C PRO A 116 9.81 -3.40 23.36
N GLY A 117 10.47 -3.30 22.22
CA GLY A 117 11.57 -4.21 21.87
C GLY A 117 11.15 -5.64 21.50
N ARG A 118 9.85 -5.90 21.26
CA ARG A 118 9.35 -7.23 20.85
C ARG A 118 8.33 -7.11 19.73
N PHE A 119 8.77 -7.43 18.52
CA PHE A 119 7.96 -7.51 17.31
C PHE A 119 7.84 -8.96 16.88
N ILE A 120 6.65 -9.32 16.41
CA ILE A 120 6.31 -10.65 15.92
C ILE A 120 5.76 -10.50 14.51
N MET A 121 6.25 -11.30 13.58
CA MET A 121 5.82 -11.35 12.19
C MET A 121 5.19 -12.70 11.91
N TRP A 122 3.96 -12.70 11.40
CA TRP A 122 3.37 -13.84 10.73
C TRP A 122 3.58 -13.67 9.23
N TYR A 123 3.94 -14.74 8.54
CA TYR A 123 4.16 -14.69 7.10
C TYR A 123 3.71 -15.98 6.44
N SER A 124 3.31 -15.88 5.17
CA SER A 124 2.97 -17.02 4.33
C SER A 124 4.22 -17.56 3.64
N GLY A 125 4.40 -18.88 3.69
CA GLY A 125 5.50 -19.58 3.05
C GLY A 125 5.02 -20.67 2.11
N TYR A 126 5.80 -20.86 1.05
CA TYR A 126 5.55 -21.87 0.03
C TYR A 126 6.85 -22.53 -0.38
N ASN A 127 6.78 -23.84 -0.67
CA ASN A 127 7.94 -24.64 -1.02
C ASN A 127 7.98 -25.01 -2.50
N ARG A 128 9.18 -25.32 -2.98
CA ARG A 128 9.47 -25.70 -4.36
C ARG A 128 8.83 -27.03 -4.75
N ALA A 129 8.72 -27.95 -3.80
CA ALA A 129 8.12 -29.26 -4.05
C ALA A 129 6.63 -29.13 -4.39
N GLU A 130 5.91 -28.24 -3.72
CA GLU A 130 4.52 -27.90 -4.03
C GLU A 130 4.43 -27.14 -5.36
N GLN A 131 5.33 -26.18 -5.61
CA GLN A 131 5.37 -25.44 -6.89
C GLN A 131 5.54 -26.35 -8.12
N ALA A 132 6.36 -27.40 -8.00
CA ALA A 132 6.67 -28.30 -9.10
C ALA A 132 5.53 -29.25 -9.46
N LYS A 133 4.47 -29.34 -8.63
CA LYS A 133 3.33 -30.21 -8.91
C LYS A 133 2.53 -29.70 -10.12
N PRO A 134 2.04 -30.59 -11.00
CA PRO A 134 1.12 -30.20 -12.06
C PRO A 134 -0.12 -29.51 -11.47
N LYS A 135 -0.44 -28.32 -11.97
CA LYS A 135 -1.58 -27.53 -11.49
C LYS A 135 -2.81 -27.83 -12.36
N PRO A 136 -3.93 -28.30 -11.78
CA PRO A 136 -5.18 -28.42 -12.52
C PRO A 136 -5.72 -27.04 -12.91
N ALA A 137 -6.68 -27.00 -13.84
CA ALA A 137 -7.28 -25.75 -14.32
C ALA A 137 -7.85 -24.87 -13.20
N ARG A 138 -8.36 -25.49 -12.12
CA ARG A 138 -8.73 -24.84 -10.86
C ARG A 138 -7.82 -25.32 -9.75
N HIS A 139 -6.70 -24.62 -9.57
CA HIS A 139 -5.71 -24.95 -8.57
C HIS A 139 -6.02 -24.26 -7.24
N ILE A 140 -6.09 -25.06 -6.17
CA ILE A 140 -6.08 -24.55 -4.80
C ILE A 140 -4.62 -24.47 -4.36
N SER A 141 -4.13 -23.26 -4.09
CA SER A 141 -2.75 -23.07 -3.66
C SER A 141 -2.61 -23.31 -2.16
N LYS A 142 -1.61 -24.11 -1.77
CA LYS A 142 -1.40 -24.54 -0.39
C LYS A 142 -0.22 -23.83 0.24
N TRP A 143 -0.51 -22.78 1.00
CA TRP A 143 0.48 -21.99 1.70
C TRP A 143 0.42 -22.27 3.20
N ASP A 144 1.60 -22.44 3.79
CA ASP A 144 1.78 -22.62 5.22
C ASP A 144 2.07 -21.25 5.87
N ILE A 145 1.88 -21.14 7.18
CA ILE A 145 2.12 -19.91 7.94
C ILE A 145 3.25 -20.13 8.93
N GLY A 146 4.22 -19.22 8.91
CA GLY A 146 5.34 -19.19 9.84
C GLY A 146 5.36 -17.93 10.70
N LEU A 147 6.29 -17.95 11.65
CA LEU A 147 6.54 -16.89 12.60
C LEU A 147 8.00 -16.43 12.55
N ALA A 148 8.23 -15.13 12.74
CA ALA A 148 9.56 -14.56 12.96
C ALA A 148 9.53 -13.46 14.03
N PHE A 149 10.66 -13.20 14.66
CA PHE A 149 10.79 -12.27 15.77
C PHE A 149 11.89 -11.24 15.53
N ALA A 150 11.69 -10.02 16.01
CA ALA A 150 12.71 -8.97 16.01
C ALA A 150 12.56 -8.03 17.21
N SER A 151 13.62 -7.31 17.56
CA SER A 151 13.57 -6.28 18.60
C SER A 151 13.19 -4.90 18.08
N LYS A 152 13.20 -4.71 16.76
CA LYS A 152 12.84 -3.47 16.06
C LYS A 152 12.36 -3.79 14.64
N PRO A 153 11.62 -2.89 13.97
CA PRO A 153 11.09 -3.13 12.63
C PRO A 153 12.16 -3.51 11.59
N GLU A 154 13.34 -2.89 11.65
CA GLU A 154 14.44 -3.14 10.73
C GLU A 154 15.11 -4.51 10.91
N GLY A 155 14.71 -5.27 11.94
CA GLY A 155 15.32 -6.54 12.27
C GLY A 155 16.64 -6.42 13.06
N PRO A 156 17.49 -7.45 13.03
CA PRO A 156 17.33 -8.68 12.25
C PRO A 156 16.09 -9.47 12.68
N TRP A 157 15.43 -10.10 11.70
CA TRP A 157 14.30 -11.01 11.94
C TRP A 157 14.79 -12.45 12.03
N THR A 158 14.38 -13.16 13.08
CA THR A 158 14.73 -14.55 13.31
C THR A 158 13.49 -15.42 13.18
N LYS A 159 13.50 -16.37 12.24
CA LYS A 159 12.42 -17.35 12.06
C LYS A 159 12.30 -18.23 13.29
N TYR A 160 11.08 -18.61 13.65
CA TYR A 160 10.83 -19.55 14.73
C TYR A 160 11.24 -20.97 14.34
N ASP A 161 12.01 -21.64 15.21
CA ASP A 161 12.61 -22.95 14.90
C ASP A 161 11.59 -24.08 14.68
N GLN A 162 10.38 -23.94 15.21
CA GLN A 162 9.31 -24.93 15.04
C GLN A 162 8.33 -24.55 13.92
N ASN A 163 8.71 -23.62 13.05
CA ASN A 163 7.92 -23.31 11.86
C ASN A 163 7.73 -24.55 10.95
N PRO A 164 6.62 -24.62 10.20
CA PRO A 164 5.49 -23.67 10.21
C PRO A 164 4.53 -23.91 11.39
N ILE A 165 3.90 -22.83 11.87
CA ILE A 165 2.98 -22.84 13.01
C ILE A 165 1.54 -23.23 12.64
N LEU A 166 1.18 -23.12 11.35
CA LEU A 166 -0.11 -23.55 10.82
C LEU A 166 0.06 -23.96 9.35
N ARG A 167 -0.42 -25.16 8.99
CA ARG A 167 -0.29 -25.72 7.64
C ARG A 167 -1.51 -25.39 6.78
N ASP A 168 -1.31 -25.20 5.49
CA ASP A 168 -2.37 -25.02 4.47
C ASP A 168 -3.46 -24.04 4.92
N PHE A 169 -3.06 -22.81 5.23
CA PHE A 169 -3.98 -21.77 5.71
C PHE A 169 -3.80 -20.43 5.00
N GLY A 170 -3.18 -20.44 3.82
CA GLY A 170 -3.31 -19.36 2.83
C GLY A 170 -2.45 -18.13 3.08
N TYR A 171 -2.88 -17.00 2.52
CA TYR A 171 -2.15 -15.73 2.59
C TYR A 171 -2.53 -14.94 3.84
N VAL A 172 -1.56 -14.63 4.70
CA VAL A 172 -1.80 -13.85 5.91
C VAL A 172 -2.23 -12.44 5.55
N GLY A 173 -3.41 -12.05 6.04
CA GLY A 173 -3.94 -10.70 5.87
C GLY A 173 -3.96 -9.88 7.16
N GLY A 174 -4.22 -10.51 8.32
CA GLY A 174 -4.30 -9.78 9.58
C GLY A 174 -4.16 -10.63 10.83
N VAL A 175 -3.61 -10.04 11.89
CA VAL A 175 -3.47 -10.66 13.21
C VAL A 175 -3.93 -9.70 14.29
N VAL A 176 -4.90 -10.14 15.10
CA VAL A 176 -5.47 -9.32 16.17
C VAL A 176 -5.31 -10.03 17.51
N LYS A 177 -4.71 -9.35 18.49
CA LYS A 177 -4.66 -9.81 19.89
C LYS A 177 -5.79 -9.16 20.69
N ARG A 178 -6.73 -9.95 21.21
CA ARG A 178 -7.86 -9.46 22.01
C ARG A 178 -8.22 -10.45 23.12
N ASN A 179 -8.41 -9.93 24.33
CA ASN A 179 -8.79 -10.73 25.52
C ASN A 179 -7.86 -11.93 25.77
N GLY A 180 -6.55 -11.74 25.60
CA GLY A 180 -5.56 -12.80 25.79
C GLY A 180 -5.48 -13.84 24.67
N ARG A 181 -6.28 -13.68 23.60
CA ARG A 181 -6.34 -14.60 22.45
C ARG A 181 -5.92 -13.89 21.17
N PHE A 182 -5.29 -14.61 20.26
CA PHE A 182 -4.94 -14.17 18.92
C PHE A 182 -5.97 -14.69 17.92
N PHE A 183 -6.26 -13.85 16.93
CA PHE A 183 -7.06 -14.14 15.75
C PHE A 183 -6.17 -13.91 14.54
N LEU A 184 -6.03 -14.91 13.69
CA LEU A 184 -5.23 -14.89 12.46
C LEU A 184 -6.19 -15.04 11.29
N TYR A 185 -6.21 -14.03 10.42
CA TYR A 185 -7.08 -13.95 9.25
C TYR A 185 -6.27 -14.13 7.98
N THR A 186 -6.80 -14.94 7.06
CA THR A 186 -6.13 -15.27 5.81
C THR A 186 -7.10 -15.35 4.64
N GLU A 187 -6.61 -15.09 3.43
CA GLU A 187 -7.30 -15.56 2.23
C GLU A 187 -7.14 -17.09 2.16
N HIS A 188 -8.22 -17.83 2.42
CA HIS A 188 -8.19 -19.28 2.39
C HIS A 188 -9.59 -19.90 2.25
N PRO A 189 -9.77 -20.91 1.37
CA PRO A 189 -8.76 -21.50 0.49
C PRO A 189 -8.47 -20.63 -0.75
N ILE A 190 -7.18 -20.42 -1.06
CA ILE A 190 -6.72 -19.65 -2.22
C ILE A 190 -7.13 -20.37 -3.51
N GLY A 191 -7.72 -19.67 -4.46
CA GLY A 191 -8.18 -20.26 -5.73
C GLY A 191 -9.58 -20.89 -5.66
N SER A 192 -10.25 -20.81 -4.50
CA SER A 192 -11.55 -21.45 -4.29
C SER A 192 -12.71 -20.69 -4.93
N THR A 193 -12.58 -19.39 -5.23
CA THR A 193 -13.61 -18.61 -5.93
C THR A 193 -13.21 -18.34 -7.38
N ALA A 194 -12.01 -17.82 -7.60
CA ALA A 194 -11.40 -17.57 -8.91
C ALA A 194 -9.87 -17.79 -8.82
N PRO A 195 -9.10 -17.82 -9.93
CA PRO A 195 -7.66 -18.06 -9.86
C PRO A 195 -6.94 -17.06 -8.95
N ASP A 196 -6.35 -17.57 -7.86
CA ASP A 196 -5.67 -16.81 -6.81
C ASP A 196 -6.59 -15.84 -6.02
N TYR A 197 -7.86 -16.19 -5.89
CA TYR A 197 -8.81 -15.53 -4.99
C TYR A 197 -9.57 -16.56 -4.14
N GLY A 198 -10.00 -16.12 -2.96
CA GLY A 198 -10.78 -16.93 -2.04
C GLY A 198 -11.61 -16.09 -1.07
N PRO A 199 -12.25 -16.74 -0.09
CA PRO A 199 -12.86 -16.04 1.03
C PRO A 199 -11.82 -15.70 2.11
N ILE A 200 -12.23 -14.95 3.14
CA ILE A 200 -11.39 -14.71 4.32
C ILE A 200 -11.75 -15.71 5.42
N SER A 201 -10.77 -16.45 5.91
CA SER A 201 -10.89 -17.43 6.99
C SER A 201 -10.18 -16.98 8.26
N VAL A 202 -10.52 -17.57 9.41
CA VAL A 202 -9.91 -17.26 10.71
C VAL A 202 -9.46 -18.51 11.46
N ALA A 203 -8.30 -18.41 12.11
CA ALA A 203 -7.81 -19.34 13.12
C ALA A 203 -7.49 -18.57 14.41
N THR A 204 -7.43 -19.28 15.53
CA THR A 204 -7.18 -18.64 16.83
C THR A 204 -6.21 -19.43 17.71
N ALA A 205 -5.48 -18.74 18.58
CA ALA A 205 -4.55 -19.32 19.53
C ALA A 205 -4.41 -18.46 20.79
N ASP A 206 -3.98 -19.03 21.91
CA ASP A 206 -3.69 -18.27 23.13
C ASP A 206 -2.28 -17.65 23.10
N LYS A 207 -1.41 -18.15 22.22
CA LYS A 207 -0.03 -17.70 22.03
C LYS A 207 0.30 -17.53 20.55
N PRO A 208 1.27 -16.66 20.20
CA PRO A 208 1.67 -16.45 18.81
C PRO A 208 2.10 -17.73 18.09
N GLU A 209 2.82 -18.59 18.79
CA GLU A 209 3.39 -19.85 18.29
C GLU A 209 2.33 -20.95 18.12
N GLY A 210 1.10 -20.72 18.62
CA GLY A 210 0.03 -21.70 18.63
C GLY A 210 -0.05 -22.52 19.93
N PRO A 211 -0.69 -23.71 19.90
CA PRO A 211 -1.31 -24.32 18.72
C PRO A 211 -2.48 -23.47 18.19
N TRP A 212 -2.59 -23.39 16.86
CA TRP A 212 -3.68 -22.67 16.20
C TRP A 212 -4.87 -23.58 15.94
N THR A 213 -6.06 -23.11 16.31
CA THR A 213 -7.34 -23.78 16.04
C THR A 213 -8.06 -23.05 14.93
N VAL A 214 -8.16 -23.70 13.76
CA VAL A 214 -8.97 -23.22 12.63
C VAL A 214 -10.44 -23.20 13.04
N TRP A 215 -11.14 -22.10 12.77
CA TRP A 215 -12.56 -22.03 13.05
C TRP A 215 -13.36 -22.96 12.14
N LYS A 216 -14.11 -23.89 12.76
CA LYS A 216 -14.85 -24.93 12.03
C LYS A 216 -15.95 -24.42 11.10
N ASP A 217 -16.48 -23.22 11.36
CA ASP A 217 -17.57 -22.63 10.57
C ASP A 217 -17.04 -21.58 9.58
N ASN A 218 -15.72 -21.61 9.27
CA ASN A 218 -15.14 -20.79 8.22
C ASN A 218 -15.90 -20.93 6.89
N PRO A 219 -15.89 -19.88 6.04
CA PRO A 219 -15.11 -18.65 6.15
C PRO A 219 -15.72 -17.57 7.05
N ALA A 220 -14.87 -16.68 7.57
CA ALA A 220 -15.27 -15.51 8.35
C ALA A 220 -15.89 -14.38 7.52
N LEU A 221 -15.42 -14.21 6.28
CA LEU A 221 -16.08 -13.44 5.23
C LEU A 221 -16.34 -14.36 4.03
N PRO A 222 -17.58 -14.81 3.80
CA PRO A 222 -17.89 -15.70 2.68
C PRO A 222 -17.81 -14.98 1.35
N PRO A 223 -17.63 -15.70 0.22
CA PRO A 223 -17.70 -15.13 -1.12
C PRO A 223 -19.03 -14.40 -1.34
N SER A 224 -19.00 -13.35 -2.15
CA SER A 224 -20.22 -12.65 -2.54
C SER A 224 -21.05 -13.47 -3.55
N GLU A 225 -22.32 -13.13 -3.65
CA GLU A 225 -23.21 -13.69 -4.67
C GLU A 225 -22.74 -13.28 -6.08
N ARG A 226 -22.99 -14.14 -7.07
CA ARG A 226 -22.67 -13.86 -8.48
C ARG A 226 -23.32 -12.54 -8.92
N GLY A 227 -22.54 -11.70 -9.59
CA GLY A 227 -22.97 -10.39 -10.07
C GLY A 227 -22.60 -9.23 -9.13
N ALA A 228 -22.24 -9.51 -7.88
CA ALA A 228 -21.67 -8.52 -6.98
C ALA A 228 -20.37 -7.92 -7.54
N TRP A 229 -19.93 -6.81 -6.96
CA TRP A 229 -18.71 -6.14 -7.39
C TRP A 229 -17.43 -6.94 -7.03
N ASP A 230 -17.51 -7.79 -5.99
CA ASP A 230 -16.47 -8.67 -5.46
C ASP A 230 -16.81 -10.17 -5.61
N ASP A 231 -17.59 -10.54 -6.64
CA ASP A 231 -18.07 -11.92 -6.88
C ASP A 231 -16.98 -12.92 -7.32
N GLY A 232 -15.80 -12.42 -7.70
CA GLY A 232 -14.61 -13.23 -7.98
C GLY A 232 -13.86 -13.66 -6.71
N GLY A 233 -14.15 -13.05 -5.56
CA GLY A 233 -13.52 -13.34 -4.28
C GLY A 233 -12.69 -12.18 -3.74
N CYS A 234 -11.93 -12.46 -2.69
CA CYS A 234 -11.05 -11.50 -2.03
C CYS A 234 -9.59 -11.86 -2.28
N SER A 235 -8.73 -10.86 -2.42
CA SER A 235 -7.30 -10.95 -2.13
C SER A 235 -7.06 -10.68 -0.64
N GLU A 236 -5.79 -10.66 -0.21
CA GLU A 236 -5.39 -10.45 1.19
C GLU A 236 -6.05 -9.22 1.81
N ALA A 237 -6.39 -9.37 3.08
CA ALA A 237 -7.23 -8.43 3.82
C ALA A 237 -6.69 -8.16 5.21
N GLU A 238 -6.47 -6.88 5.53
CA GLU A 238 -6.13 -6.51 6.88
C GLU A 238 -7.33 -6.47 7.81
N VAL A 239 -7.14 -7.10 8.97
CA VAL A 239 -8.08 -7.05 10.08
C VAL A 239 -7.42 -6.40 11.29
N PHE A 240 -8.09 -5.39 11.86
CA PHE A 240 -7.67 -4.74 13.10
C PHE A 240 -8.84 -4.56 14.06
N TRP A 241 -8.54 -4.43 15.36
CA TRP A 241 -9.52 -4.14 16.40
C TRP A 241 -9.49 -2.66 16.76
N ARG A 242 -10.64 -1.99 16.71
CA ARG A 242 -10.79 -0.58 17.11
C ARG A 242 -12.23 -0.30 17.51
N ASP A 243 -12.43 0.66 18.40
CA ASP A 243 -13.77 1.18 18.77
C ASP A 243 -14.79 0.09 19.15
N GLY A 244 -14.33 -1.01 19.75
CA GLY A 244 -15.20 -2.09 20.25
C GLY A 244 -15.58 -3.16 19.21
N GLN A 245 -14.96 -3.18 18.03
CA GLN A 245 -15.23 -4.14 16.98
C GLN A 245 -14.00 -4.44 16.10
N PHE A 246 -14.08 -5.51 15.33
CA PHE A 246 -13.14 -5.83 14.26
C PHE A 246 -13.52 -5.07 12.99
N HIS A 247 -12.50 -4.57 12.31
CA HIS A 247 -12.55 -3.88 11.04
C HIS A 247 -11.75 -4.69 10.03
N LEU A 248 -12.30 -4.92 8.86
CA LEU A 248 -11.65 -5.66 7.78
C LEU A 248 -11.68 -4.81 6.52
N PHE A 249 -10.51 -4.53 5.94
CA PHE A 249 -10.36 -3.94 4.61
C PHE A 249 -9.77 -5.01 3.68
N TYR A 250 -10.34 -5.15 2.48
CA TYR A 250 -10.00 -6.24 1.58
C TYR A 250 -9.99 -5.79 0.12
N GLY A 251 -9.14 -6.39 -0.69
CA GLY A 251 -9.24 -6.29 -2.15
C GLY A 251 -10.37 -7.20 -2.63
N GLY A 252 -11.44 -6.65 -3.20
CA GLY A 252 -12.55 -7.40 -3.75
C GLY A 252 -12.49 -7.45 -5.27
N ALA A 253 -12.46 -8.66 -5.81
CA ALA A 253 -12.27 -8.93 -7.24
C ALA A 253 -13.61 -9.25 -7.92
N LYS A 254 -13.81 -8.71 -9.12
CA LYS A 254 -14.88 -9.18 -10.03
C LYS A 254 -14.37 -10.35 -10.86
N GLU A 255 -15.20 -11.37 -11.07
CA GLU A 255 -14.81 -12.56 -11.85
C GLU A 255 -14.54 -12.20 -13.33
N TYR A 256 -13.27 -12.00 -13.69
CA TYR A 256 -12.81 -11.79 -15.07
C TYR A 256 -11.62 -12.69 -15.41
N GLN A 257 -11.54 -13.09 -16.68
CA GLN A 257 -10.40 -13.82 -17.23
C GLN A 257 -9.66 -12.96 -18.28
N PRO A 258 -8.31 -12.93 -18.28
CA PRO A 258 -7.42 -13.52 -17.27
C PRO A 258 -7.45 -12.76 -15.93
N ARG A 259 -6.87 -13.35 -14.87
CA ARG A 259 -6.76 -12.76 -13.51
C ARG A 259 -6.38 -11.27 -13.51
N MET A 260 -5.45 -10.87 -14.38
CA MET A 260 -5.00 -9.47 -14.49
C MET A 260 -6.11 -8.46 -14.84
N LYS A 261 -7.32 -8.93 -15.19
CA LYS A 261 -8.49 -8.11 -15.51
C LYS A 261 -9.58 -8.15 -14.44
N THR A 262 -9.33 -8.72 -13.27
CA THR A 262 -10.34 -8.94 -12.20
C THR A 262 -10.81 -7.67 -11.49
N ARG A 263 -10.31 -6.49 -11.89
CA ARG A 263 -10.95 -5.21 -11.57
C ARG A 263 -11.10 -4.96 -10.06
N GLU A 264 -10.07 -5.25 -9.28
CA GLU A 264 -10.14 -5.20 -7.82
C GLU A 264 -10.31 -3.77 -7.27
N SER A 265 -11.19 -3.61 -6.28
CA SER A 265 -11.38 -2.37 -5.51
C SER A 265 -11.35 -2.67 -4.02
N ILE A 266 -11.21 -1.66 -3.17
CA ILE A 266 -11.12 -1.89 -1.72
C ILE A 266 -12.53 -1.91 -1.12
N GLY A 267 -12.87 -3.03 -0.49
CA GLY A 267 -14.07 -3.21 0.32
C GLY A 267 -13.79 -3.05 1.81
N TYR A 268 -14.86 -2.86 2.58
CA TYR A 268 -14.82 -2.77 4.03
C TYR A 268 -15.89 -3.68 4.65
N ALA A 269 -15.56 -4.33 5.77
CA ALA A 269 -16.48 -5.15 6.54
C ALA A 269 -16.20 -5.03 8.05
N THR A 270 -17.18 -5.41 8.86
CA THR A 270 -17.09 -5.32 10.33
C THR A 270 -17.56 -6.57 11.02
N SER A 271 -17.01 -6.85 12.20
CA SER A 271 -17.45 -7.95 13.05
C SER A 271 -17.38 -7.56 14.52
N ARG A 272 -18.33 -8.01 15.33
CA ARG A 272 -18.27 -7.83 16.80
C ARG A 272 -17.51 -8.96 17.50
N ASP A 273 -17.56 -10.16 16.93
CA ASP A 273 -16.99 -11.37 17.52
C ASP A 273 -15.66 -11.80 16.89
N GLY A 274 -15.31 -11.23 15.72
CA GLY A 274 -14.11 -11.57 14.97
C GLY A 274 -14.26 -12.85 14.14
N PHE A 275 -15.43 -13.47 14.12
CA PHE A 275 -15.70 -14.70 13.38
C PHE A 275 -16.64 -14.48 12.20
N ARG A 276 -17.59 -13.55 12.30
CA ARG A 276 -18.54 -13.27 11.21
C ARG A 276 -18.49 -11.82 10.81
N PHE A 277 -18.06 -11.55 9.58
CA PHE A 277 -17.97 -10.19 9.05
C PHE A 277 -19.20 -9.84 8.20
N MET A 278 -19.70 -8.63 8.42
CA MET A 278 -20.75 -8.00 7.61
C MET A 278 -20.13 -6.94 6.72
N ARG A 279 -20.30 -7.08 5.40
CA ARG A 279 -19.85 -6.09 4.42
C ARG A 279 -20.56 -4.75 4.63
N HIS A 280 -19.84 -3.67 4.40
CA HIS A 280 -20.40 -2.33 4.42
C HIS A 280 -21.29 -2.08 3.21
N ALA A 281 -22.44 -1.42 3.42
CA ALA A 281 -23.47 -1.26 2.39
C ALA A 281 -23.02 -0.40 1.20
N ALA A 282 -22.08 0.53 1.41
CA ALA A 282 -21.53 1.40 0.37
C ALA A 282 -20.26 0.83 -0.28
N ASN A 283 -19.97 -0.47 -0.14
CA ASN A 283 -18.84 -1.08 -0.82
C ASN A 283 -18.97 -0.97 -2.36
N PRO A 284 -17.86 -0.83 -3.09
CA PRO A 284 -16.50 -0.64 -2.59
C PRO A 284 -16.28 0.76 -2.00
N VAL A 285 -15.53 0.85 -0.89
CA VAL A 285 -15.22 2.12 -0.20
C VAL A 285 -14.08 2.89 -0.86
N ALA A 286 -13.22 2.21 -1.62
CA ALA A 286 -12.25 2.83 -2.52
C ALA A 286 -12.38 2.19 -3.92
N PRO A 287 -13.27 2.72 -4.79
CA PRO A 287 -13.42 2.23 -6.16
C PRO A 287 -12.16 2.52 -6.98
N ARG A 288 -11.65 1.52 -7.71
CA ARG A 288 -10.44 1.69 -8.54
C ARG A 288 -10.59 2.72 -9.65
N GLU A 289 -11.80 2.96 -10.13
CA GLU A 289 -12.10 3.93 -11.20
C GLU A 289 -11.69 5.36 -10.84
N SER A 290 -11.53 5.65 -9.55
CA SER A 290 -11.03 6.95 -9.06
C SER A 290 -9.52 7.16 -9.35
N GLN A 291 -8.78 6.10 -9.66
CA GLN A 291 -7.36 6.12 -9.98
C GLN A 291 -7.18 5.81 -11.48
N PRO A 292 -6.69 6.79 -12.28
CA PRO A 292 -6.41 6.58 -13.69
C PRO A 292 -5.47 5.39 -13.91
N ASN A 293 -5.78 4.57 -14.92
CA ASN A 293 -5.03 3.37 -15.32
C ASN A 293 -4.93 2.24 -14.26
N ALA A 294 -5.64 2.32 -13.12
CA ALA A 294 -5.64 1.23 -12.14
C ALA A 294 -6.49 0.03 -12.59
N ALA A 295 -5.88 -1.15 -12.63
CA ALA A 295 -6.58 -2.41 -12.87
C ALA A 295 -7.03 -3.09 -11.57
N ALA A 296 -6.25 -2.97 -10.49
CA ALA A 296 -6.53 -3.62 -9.22
C ALA A 296 -5.89 -2.88 -8.04
N PHE A 297 -6.60 -2.91 -6.92
CA PHE A 297 -6.11 -2.63 -5.57
C PHE A 297 -6.13 -3.94 -4.77
N ALA A 298 -5.06 -4.74 -4.89
CA ALA A 298 -4.91 -6.04 -4.24
C ALA A 298 -4.14 -5.93 -2.91
N GLU A 299 -4.14 -6.99 -2.10
CA GLU A 299 -3.30 -7.11 -0.90
C GLU A 299 -3.39 -5.90 0.04
N VAL A 300 -4.58 -5.67 0.57
CA VAL A 300 -4.90 -4.42 1.26
C VAL A 300 -4.45 -4.44 2.70
N HIS A 301 -3.62 -3.46 3.05
CA HIS A 301 -3.15 -3.19 4.42
C HIS A 301 -3.48 -1.76 4.84
N THR A 302 -3.71 -1.53 6.13
CA THR A 302 -4.27 -0.29 6.64
C THR A 302 -3.48 0.32 7.78
N LEU A 303 -3.37 1.64 7.73
CA LEU A 303 -2.92 2.44 8.86
C LEU A 303 -4.03 3.44 9.23
N VAL A 304 -4.42 3.46 10.50
CA VAL A 304 -5.49 4.34 10.97
C VAL A 304 -4.95 5.47 11.84
N GLU A 305 -4.84 6.67 11.27
CA GLU A 305 -4.54 7.91 11.99
C GLU A 305 -5.70 8.90 11.81
N SER A 306 -6.60 8.94 12.80
CA SER A 306 -7.82 9.77 12.73
C SER A 306 -7.50 11.22 12.34
N PRO A 307 -8.22 11.81 11.37
CA PRO A 307 -9.46 11.30 10.75
C PRO A 307 -9.25 10.39 9.52
N PHE A 308 -8.03 9.95 9.23
CA PHE A 308 -7.71 9.21 8.01
C PHE A 308 -7.48 7.72 8.27
N ILE A 309 -7.92 6.92 7.30
CA ILE A 309 -7.46 5.55 7.11
C ILE A 309 -6.65 5.56 5.81
N TYR A 310 -5.41 5.10 5.88
CA TYR A 310 -4.53 4.90 4.73
C TYR A 310 -4.59 3.43 4.38
N ALA A 311 -5.17 3.09 3.22
CA ALA A 311 -5.25 1.74 2.71
C ALA A 311 -4.17 1.54 1.65
N PHE A 312 -3.04 0.97 2.08
CA PHE A 312 -1.95 0.51 1.22
C PHE A 312 -2.40 -0.72 0.44
N HIS A 313 -1.98 -0.82 -0.80
CA HIS A 313 -2.39 -1.92 -1.68
C HIS A 313 -1.38 -2.12 -2.80
N THR A 314 -1.34 -3.33 -3.34
CA THR A 314 -0.69 -3.61 -4.61
C THR A 314 -1.51 -2.97 -5.73
N LEU A 315 -0.84 -2.14 -6.51
CA LEU A 315 -1.38 -1.43 -7.65
C LEU A 315 -0.96 -2.15 -8.93
N ARG A 316 -1.96 -2.67 -9.65
CA ARG A 316 -1.80 -3.21 -11.01
C ARG A 316 -2.37 -2.24 -12.03
N TYR A 317 -1.92 -2.33 -13.28
CA TYR A 317 -2.24 -1.37 -14.34
C TYR A 317 -3.09 -1.99 -15.46
N ILE A 318 -4.04 -1.22 -15.99
CA ILE A 318 -4.85 -1.63 -17.16
C ILE A 318 -3.95 -1.72 -18.38
N ASP A 319 -3.16 -0.67 -18.60
CA ASP A 319 -2.16 -0.60 -19.66
C ASP A 319 -0.81 -0.14 -19.08
N PRO A 320 0.14 -1.07 -18.88
CA PRO A 320 1.49 -0.75 -18.44
C PRO A 320 2.22 0.25 -19.36
N ALA A 321 1.85 0.38 -20.63
CA ALA A 321 2.53 1.31 -21.57
C ALA A 321 2.38 2.79 -21.15
N HIS A 322 1.33 3.12 -20.40
CA HIS A 322 1.11 4.45 -19.82
C HIS A 322 1.98 4.72 -18.58
N VAL A 323 2.75 3.74 -18.11
CA VAL A 323 3.70 3.90 -17.02
C VAL A 323 5.12 4.01 -17.62
N PRO A 324 5.76 5.19 -17.59
CA PRO A 324 7.03 5.41 -18.29
C PRO A 324 8.12 4.39 -17.97
N ARG A 325 8.23 3.97 -16.69
CA ARG A 325 9.21 2.97 -16.21
C ARG A 325 8.91 1.52 -16.63
N ALA A 326 7.76 1.27 -17.24
CA ALA A 326 7.37 -0.05 -17.69
C ALA A 326 7.92 -0.42 -19.07
N LYS A 327 8.42 0.55 -19.84
CA LYS A 327 8.98 0.31 -21.18
C LYS A 327 10.10 -0.73 -21.11
N GLY A 328 9.97 -1.79 -21.91
CA GLY A 328 10.95 -2.87 -21.99
C GLY A 328 10.91 -3.89 -20.84
N ARG A 329 9.94 -3.80 -19.93
CA ARG A 329 9.71 -4.86 -18.94
C ARG A 329 9.00 -6.05 -19.58
N THR A 330 9.40 -7.25 -19.17
CA THR A 330 8.81 -8.53 -19.61
C THR A 330 7.98 -9.20 -18.52
N SER A 331 8.03 -8.70 -17.28
CA SER A 331 7.22 -9.17 -16.15
C SER A 331 5.97 -8.31 -15.96
N VAL A 332 5.02 -8.82 -15.18
CA VAL A 332 3.87 -8.04 -14.69
C VAL A 332 4.40 -6.78 -13.98
N LEU A 333 3.76 -5.65 -14.28
CA LEU A 333 4.06 -4.38 -13.64
C LEU A 333 3.16 -4.21 -12.41
N GLU A 334 3.78 -4.27 -11.25
CA GLU A 334 3.18 -3.97 -9.97
C GLU A 334 3.97 -2.87 -9.26
N ASP A 335 3.23 -2.09 -8.50
CA ASP A 335 3.69 -1.05 -7.59
C ASP A 335 2.90 -1.12 -6.30
N ILE A 336 3.33 -0.38 -5.28
CA ILE A 336 2.50 -0.15 -4.10
C ILE A 336 1.83 1.21 -4.22
N GLY A 337 0.52 1.21 -4.04
CA GLY A 337 -0.31 2.40 -3.93
C GLY A 337 -0.85 2.59 -2.52
N VAL A 338 -1.53 3.71 -2.33
CA VAL A 338 -2.29 4.05 -1.14
C VAL A 338 -3.57 4.78 -1.54
N GLN A 339 -4.67 4.42 -0.90
CA GLN A 339 -5.93 5.16 -0.93
C GLN A 339 -6.16 5.78 0.45
N VAL A 340 -6.70 7.00 0.50
CA VAL A 340 -7.05 7.64 1.77
C VAL A 340 -8.56 7.68 1.92
N LEU A 341 -9.05 7.19 3.05
CA LEU A 341 -10.45 7.28 3.43
C LEU A 341 -10.56 8.25 4.60
N ALA A 342 -11.07 9.45 4.34
CA ALA A 342 -11.37 10.39 5.40
C ALA A 342 -12.72 10.03 6.04
N THR A 343 -12.71 9.91 7.36
CA THR A 343 -13.84 9.43 8.17
C THR A 343 -14.87 10.52 8.48
N ARG A 344 -14.51 11.79 8.27
CA ARG A 344 -15.37 12.94 8.56
C ARG A 344 -14.95 14.18 7.76
N ARG A 345 -15.88 15.13 7.63
CA ARG A 345 -15.62 16.51 7.20
C ARG A 345 -15.83 17.48 8.40
N PRO A 346 -15.13 18.62 8.45
CA PRO A 346 -14.07 19.01 7.53
C PRO A 346 -12.78 18.20 7.80
N PHE A 347 -11.95 18.07 6.77
CA PHE A 347 -10.59 17.52 6.90
C PHE A 347 -9.57 18.36 6.14
N THR A 348 -8.30 18.19 6.49
CA THR A 348 -7.16 18.77 5.77
C THR A 348 -6.07 17.72 5.69
N LEU A 349 -5.73 17.32 4.48
CA LEU A 349 -4.76 16.27 4.19
C LEU A 349 -3.55 16.89 3.47
N PRO A 350 -2.40 17.05 4.14
CA PRO A 350 -1.16 17.37 3.46
C PRO A 350 -0.67 16.13 2.69
N MET A 351 -0.55 16.26 1.38
CA MET A 351 -0.05 15.21 0.48
C MET A 351 1.28 15.65 -0.11
N PRO A 352 2.40 14.97 0.23
CA PRO A 352 3.66 15.15 -0.47
C PRO A 352 3.48 14.68 -1.92
N VAL A 353 3.73 15.56 -2.88
CA VAL A 353 3.55 15.25 -4.31
C VAL A 353 4.87 15.26 -5.09
N MET A 354 5.92 15.87 -4.52
CA MET A 354 7.26 15.84 -5.09
C MET A 354 8.29 16.15 -4.01
N THR A 355 9.40 15.41 -4.00
CA THR A 355 10.57 15.70 -3.16
C THR A 355 11.82 15.42 -3.98
N LEU A 356 12.65 16.44 -4.19
CA LEU A 356 13.86 16.35 -5.00
C LEU A 356 15.07 16.73 -4.15
N GLU A 357 16.13 15.92 -4.24
CA GLU A 357 17.41 16.27 -3.62
C GLU A 357 18.04 17.47 -4.33
N SER A 358 17.97 17.50 -5.67
CA SER A 358 18.41 18.61 -6.48
C SER A 358 17.64 18.72 -7.80
N LEU A 359 17.67 19.92 -8.41
CA LEU A 359 17.23 20.18 -9.78
C LEU A 359 18.30 21.03 -10.47
N ALA A 360 18.76 20.57 -11.64
CA ALA A 360 19.84 21.23 -12.36
C ALA A 360 19.46 22.65 -12.83
N ALA A 361 20.48 23.43 -13.18
CA ALA A 361 20.29 24.77 -13.73
C ALA A 361 19.56 24.71 -15.08
N SER A 362 18.63 25.64 -15.32
CA SER A 362 17.81 25.73 -16.53
C SER A 362 17.04 24.45 -16.89
N THR A 363 16.74 23.58 -15.92
CA THR A 363 15.95 22.37 -16.13
C THR A 363 14.61 22.44 -15.42
N ALA A 364 13.65 21.68 -15.93
CA ALA A 364 12.38 21.43 -15.25
C ALA A 364 12.21 19.93 -15.00
N THR A 365 11.36 19.60 -14.03
CA THR A 365 10.83 18.25 -13.88
C THR A 365 9.89 17.94 -15.03
N GLU A 366 9.68 16.65 -15.29
CA GLU A 366 8.70 16.15 -16.25
C GLU A 366 7.35 15.87 -15.57
N LEU A 367 6.28 15.76 -16.37
CA LEU A 367 4.96 15.33 -15.85
C LEU A 367 5.01 13.94 -15.19
N GLY A 368 5.97 13.10 -15.59
CA GLY A 368 6.18 11.78 -15.00
C GLY A 368 6.66 11.83 -13.54
N ASP A 369 7.28 12.94 -13.12
CA ASP A 369 7.86 13.10 -11.78
C ASP A 369 6.81 13.46 -10.72
N CYS A 370 5.60 13.81 -11.15
CA CYS A 370 4.47 14.09 -10.28
C CYS A 370 3.37 13.03 -10.48
N PRO A 371 2.91 12.36 -9.41
CA PRO A 371 1.75 11.48 -9.49
C PRO A 371 0.48 12.29 -9.79
N PRO A 372 -0.53 11.69 -10.43
CA PRO A 372 -1.82 12.33 -10.63
C PRO A 372 -2.48 12.65 -9.28
N ILE A 373 -2.95 13.88 -9.10
CA ILE A 373 -3.68 14.29 -7.89
C ILE A 373 -5.16 14.40 -8.27
N CYS A 374 -5.99 13.52 -7.70
CA CYS A 374 -7.44 13.51 -7.94
C CYS A 374 -8.14 14.56 -7.06
N LEU A 375 -8.97 15.41 -7.67
CA LEU A 375 -9.70 16.49 -7.01
C LEU A 375 -11.21 16.22 -6.90
N GLY A 376 -11.72 15.08 -7.40
CA GLY A 376 -13.16 14.83 -7.51
C GLY A 376 -13.97 14.98 -6.22
N ASN A 377 -13.40 14.57 -5.08
CA ASN A 377 -14.03 14.68 -3.76
C ASN A 377 -13.50 15.84 -2.89
N ILE A 378 -12.66 16.70 -3.47
CA ILE A 378 -11.87 17.72 -2.78
C ILE A 378 -12.52 19.10 -2.93
N ALA A 379 -12.85 19.71 -1.78
CA ALA A 379 -13.49 21.01 -1.71
C ALA A 379 -12.50 22.17 -1.90
N ARG A 380 -11.24 22.02 -1.52
CA ARG A 380 -10.17 23.05 -1.68
C ARG A 380 -8.81 22.38 -1.87
N VAL A 381 -7.93 22.99 -2.66
CA VAL A 381 -6.54 22.54 -2.75
C VAL A 381 -5.59 23.73 -2.74
N SER A 382 -4.58 23.66 -1.87
CA SER A 382 -3.46 24.60 -1.87
C SER A 382 -2.16 23.86 -2.16
N LEU A 383 -1.37 24.41 -3.07
CA LEU A 383 -0.06 23.90 -3.43
C LEU A 383 1.01 24.74 -2.73
N SER A 384 1.92 24.08 -2.03
CA SER A 384 3.06 24.72 -1.38
C SER A 384 4.36 24.21 -1.97
N ILE A 385 5.27 25.12 -2.32
CA ILE A 385 6.63 24.82 -2.76
C ILE A 385 7.62 25.38 -1.72
N GLU A 386 8.60 24.57 -1.35
CA GLU A 386 9.72 24.91 -0.48
C GLU A 386 11.03 24.49 -1.17
N CYS A 387 12.08 25.31 -1.03
CA CYS A 387 13.40 25.01 -1.57
C CYS A 387 14.50 25.62 -0.69
N LYS A 388 15.60 24.88 -0.52
CA LYS A 388 16.84 25.39 0.06
C LYS A 388 17.80 25.77 -1.07
N PHE A 389 18.04 27.06 -1.23
CA PHE A 389 18.89 27.55 -2.32
C PHE A 389 20.38 27.48 -1.95
N SER A 390 21.23 27.28 -2.97
CA SER A 390 22.67 27.45 -2.80
C SER A 390 22.99 28.91 -2.47
N THR A 391 24.16 29.17 -1.89
CA THR A 391 24.63 30.54 -1.63
C THR A 391 24.91 31.33 -2.91
N ALA A 392 25.11 30.64 -4.04
CA ALA A 392 25.39 31.24 -5.34
C ALA A 392 24.12 31.46 -6.19
N ALA A 393 22.98 30.87 -5.79
CA ALA A 393 21.72 30.97 -6.52
C ALA A 393 21.29 32.43 -6.67
N ARG A 394 20.79 32.79 -7.85
CA ARG A 394 20.39 34.14 -8.25
C ARG A 394 18.92 34.22 -8.64
N LYS A 395 18.35 33.11 -9.12
CA LYS A 395 16.94 33.01 -9.51
C LYS A 395 16.25 31.89 -8.75
N GLY A 396 14.94 32.04 -8.61
CA GLY A 396 14.11 31.11 -7.84
C GLY A 396 13.52 29.99 -8.70
N LEU A 397 12.48 29.34 -8.19
CA LEU A 397 11.77 28.28 -8.89
C LEU A 397 10.45 28.78 -9.47
N THR A 398 9.93 28.09 -10.48
CA THR A 398 8.55 28.26 -10.95
C THR A 398 7.79 26.95 -10.77
N LEU A 399 6.69 27.01 -10.03
CA LEU A 399 5.71 25.94 -9.91
C LEU A 399 4.68 26.08 -11.03
N ARG A 400 4.46 25.03 -11.80
CA ARG A 400 3.48 24.97 -12.89
C ARG A 400 2.47 23.89 -12.60
N VAL A 401 1.20 24.12 -12.91
CA VAL A 401 0.11 23.14 -12.70
C VAL A 401 -0.59 22.89 -14.01
N ARG A 402 -0.78 21.62 -14.37
CA ARG A 402 -1.54 21.21 -15.55
C ARG A 402 -2.76 20.40 -15.16
N GLY A 403 -3.86 20.65 -15.86
CA GLY A 403 -5.12 19.95 -15.67
C GLY A 403 -5.24 18.70 -16.54
N SER A 404 -6.15 17.81 -16.15
CA SER A 404 -6.62 16.69 -16.96
C SER A 404 -8.03 16.28 -16.57
N ASN A 405 -8.81 15.81 -17.54
CA ASN A 405 -10.15 15.27 -17.33
C ASN A 405 -10.15 13.78 -16.96
N ASP A 406 -9.20 13.02 -17.49
CA ASP A 406 -9.10 11.55 -17.33
C ASP A 406 -7.90 11.11 -16.46
N GLY A 407 -7.01 12.05 -16.14
CA GLY A 407 -5.80 11.84 -15.36
C GLY A 407 -4.67 11.12 -16.11
N LEU A 408 -4.83 10.87 -17.42
CA LEU A 408 -3.84 10.26 -18.31
C LEU A 408 -3.31 11.28 -19.33
N ALA A 409 -4.21 11.99 -20.01
CA ALA A 409 -3.88 13.03 -20.96
C ALA A 409 -3.96 14.40 -20.27
N TYR A 410 -2.82 15.08 -20.14
CA TYR A 410 -2.73 16.39 -19.52
C TYR A 410 -2.70 17.50 -20.57
N ASP A 411 -3.28 18.64 -20.21
CA ASP A 411 -3.26 19.83 -21.04
C ASP A 411 -1.81 20.26 -21.36
N SER A 412 -1.62 20.96 -22.48
CA SER A 412 -0.34 21.57 -22.81
C SER A 412 -0.13 22.93 -22.16
N THR A 413 -1.20 23.52 -21.60
CA THR A 413 -1.21 24.83 -20.95
C THR A 413 -1.25 24.70 -19.44
N ASP A 414 -0.57 25.62 -18.75
CA ASP A 414 -0.59 25.69 -17.30
C ASP A 414 -1.88 26.39 -16.83
N ILE A 415 -2.64 25.75 -15.94
CA ILE A 415 -3.83 26.35 -15.30
C ILE A 415 -3.46 27.25 -14.12
N LEU A 416 -2.23 27.11 -13.62
CA LEU A 416 -1.65 27.95 -12.58
C LEU A 416 -0.12 27.94 -12.72
N THR A 417 0.47 29.12 -12.56
CA THR A 417 1.92 29.30 -12.44
C THR A 417 2.20 30.12 -11.18
N CYS A 418 3.19 29.73 -10.39
CA CYS A 418 3.56 30.41 -9.16
C CYS A 418 5.08 30.43 -8.98
N ASP A 419 5.65 31.63 -8.92
CA ASP A 419 7.09 31.81 -8.73
C ASP A 419 7.45 31.81 -7.25
N LEU A 420 8.43 30.99 -6.87
CA LEU A 420 9.11 31.03 -5.58
C LEU A 420 10.36 31.89 -5.70
N ASP A 421 10.48 32.91 -4.87
CA ASP A 421 11.64 33.80 -4.88
C ASP A 421 12.88 33.13 -4.27
N CYS A 422 14.06 33.43 -4.83
CA CYS A 422 15.32 32.92 -4.32
C CYS A 422 15.70 33.64 -3.02
N LEU A 423 16.14 32.86 -2.04
CA LEU A 423 16.85 33.35 -0.86
C LEU A 423 18.22 32.67 -0.81
N PRO A 424 19.30 33.29 -1.33
CA PRO A 424 20.60 32.64 -1.45
C PRO A 424 21.10 32.10 -0.10
N GLY A 425 21.45 30.81 -0.06
CA GLY A 425 21.87 30.11 1.15
C GLY A 425 20.76 29.82 2.19
N GLY A 426 19.55 30.33 1.95
CA GLY A 426 18.39 30.18 2.82
C GLY A 426 17.32 29.24 2.28
N ILE A 427 16.20 29.20 3.00
CA ILE A 427 15.00 28.43 2.63
C ILE A 427 13.89 29.41 2.29
N SER A 428 13.31 29.27 1.10
CA SER A 428 12.08 29.99 0.72
C SER A 428 10.90 29.02 0.69
N ARG A 429 9.72 29.52 1.04
CA ARG A 429 8.45 28.79 0.93
C ARG A 429 7.36 29.70 0.38
N LYS A 430 6.49 29.16 -0.48
CA LYS A 430 5.30 29.85 -0.98
C LYS A 430 4.14 28.89 -1.14
N SER A 431 2.94 29.34 -0.79
CA SER A 431 1.70 28.59 -0.95
C SER A 431 0.72 29.36 -1.83
N VAL A 432 -0.02 28.63 -2.67
CA VAL A 432 -1.01 29.19 -3.59
C VAL A 432 -2.25 28.30 -3.60
N GLU A 433 -3.44 28.89 -3.58
CA GLU A 433 -4.69 28.15 -3.71
C GLU A 433 -5.08 28.01 -5.18
N LEU A 434 -5.49 26.81 -5.59
CA LEU A 434 -5.96 26.56 -6.94
C LEU A 434 -7.45 26.87 -7.03
N LYS A 435 -7.81 27.84 -7.89
CA LYS A 435 -9.20 28.27 -8.08
C LYS A 435 -9.99 27.34 -8.99
N THR A 436 -9.37 26.86 -10.07
CA THR A 436 -9.95 25.93 -11.04
C THR A 436 -9.63 24.49 -10.65
N LYS A 437 -10.63 23.61 -10.63
CA LYS A 437 -10.44 22.21 -10.22
C LYS A 437 -10.85 21.27 -11.34
N PRO A 438 -9.98 21.05 -12.35
CA PRO A 438 -10.18 19.90 -13.21
C PRO A 438 -10.16 18.62 -12.36
N PRO A 439 -10.72 17.50 -12.87
CA PRO A 439 -10.75 16.24 -12.12
C PRO A 439 -9.39 15.79 -11.62
N PHE A 440 -8.33 16.02 -12.41
CA PHE A 440 -6.95 15.69 -12.06
C PHE A 440 -6.01 16.87 -12.30
N ILE A 441 -4.98 16.97 -11.47
CA ILE A 441 -3.85 17.89 -11.70
C ILE A 441 -2.51 17.17 -11.55
N LYS A 442 -1.50 17.71 -12.23
CA LYS A 442 -0.09 17.43 -12.00
C LYS A 442 0.69 18.72 -11.86
N VAL A 443 1.83 18.63 -11.18
CA VAL A 443 2.67 19.77 -10.84
C VAL A 443 4.07 19.58 -11.42
N LEU A 444 4.64 20.64 -11.98
CA LEU A 444 6.03 20.68 -12.44
C LEU A 444 6.77 21.78 -11.71
N VAL A 445 8.08 21.60 -11.55
CA VAL A 445 8.99 22.60 -10.99
C VAL A 445 10.07 22.90 -12.01
N GLU A 446 10.27 24.17 -12.29
CA GLU A 446 11.32 24.69 -13.16
C GLU A 446 12.35 25.46 -12.34
N ASN A 447 13.62 25.15 -12.54
CA ASN A 447 14.72 25.96 -12.03
C ASN A 447 15.03 27.09 -13.01
N ARG A 448 14.75 28.33 -12.59
CA ARG A 448 15.01 29.52 -13.42
C ARG A 448 16.46 29.98 -13.36
N ASP A 449 17.27 29.42 -12.46
CA ASP A 449 18.69 29.75 -12.38
C ASP A 449 19.45 29.11 -13.54
N GLU A 450 20.25 29.92 -14.23
CA GLU A 450 20.96 29.51 -15.45
C GLU A 450 22.27 28.78 -15.16
N ARG A 451 22.77 28.85 -13.92
CA ARG A 451 24.10 28.37 -13.55
C ARG A 451 24.09 27.46 -12.33
N GLU A 452 23.17 27.67 -11.41
CA GLU A 452 23.17 27.00 -10.12
C GLU A 452 22.06 25.94 -10.02
N PRO A 453 22.37 24.72 -9.56
CA PRO A 453 21.34 23.80 -9.16
C PRO A 453 20.65 24.29 -7.88
N THR A 454 19.39 23.90 -7.73
CA THR A 454 18.62 24.09 -6.49
C THR A 454 18.53 22.78 -5.72
N CYS A 455 18.39 22.84 -4.40
CA CYS A 455 18.48 21.66 -3.53
C CYS A 455 17.25 21.54 -2.62
N GLN A 456 16.93 20.31 -2.22
CA GLN A 456 15.90 19.99 -1.22
C GLN A 456 14.54 20.61 -1.54
N ILE A 457 14.07 20.43 -2.78
CA ILE A 457 12.78 20.94 -3.23
C ILE A 457 11.68 20.04 -2.69
N LYS A 458 10.65 20.63 -2.11
CA LYS A 458 9.45 19.93 -1.65
C LYS A 458 8.21 20.60 -2.22
N VAL A 459 7.33 19.81 -2.80
CA VAL A 459 6.00 20.25 -3.20
C VAL A 459 4.96 19.45 -2.44
N THR A 460 4.02 20.15 -1.80
CA THR A 460 2.91 19.55 -1.03
C THR A 460 1.59 20.08 -1.53
N ALA A 461 0.66 19.19 -1.86
CA ALA A 461 -0.74 19.51 -2.09
C ALA A 461 -1.53 19.33 -0.78
N THR A 462 -2.10 20.41 -0.27
CA THR A 462 -2.97 20.38 0.91
C THR A 462 -4.42 20.29 0.45
N LEU A 463 -5.03 19.11 0.61
CA LEU A 463 -6.38 18.80 0.17
C LEU A 463 -7.37 19.02 1.31
N GLY A 464 -8.37 19.87 1.09
CA GLY A 464 -9.44 20.16 2.03
C GLY A 464 -10.77 19.61 1.56
N GLY A 465 -11.51 18.99 2.48
CA GLY A 465 -12.87 18.50 2.28
C GLY A 465 -13.78 18.83 3.44
#